data_AF-A0A6B2LWV6-F1
#
_entry.id   AF-A0A6B2LWV6-F1
#
_cell.length_a   1.000
_cell.length_b   1.000
_cell.length_c   1.000
_cell.angle_alpha   90.00
_cell.angle_beta   90.00
_cell.angle_gamma   90.00
#
_symmetry.space_group_name_H-M   'P 1'
#
loop_
_entity.id
_entity.type
_entity.pdbx_description
1 polymer ?
#
loop_
_entity_poly.entity_id
_entity_poly.type
_entity_poly.pdbx_seq_one_letter_code
_entity_poly.pdbx_strand_id
1 'polypeptide(L)'
;MFAAKLTGPLLLGLLLVSGCASFNASRQDKIYQEVLYLTTREDTGKSDPGERFAGERGKTRYGAAMVAIDPEPVLSAFSVAQTNRLMQRPQLPRRQALQKIQPLQKDAFMEAIGRYSMDREVPEDILIFIHGYKRSFADSVENAARLRYQLAFPGPAIAFSWPSTDSVSGYLADVENLDWSVPALRDLIEGMGERFPHTRLHLVAHSLGNRALLQLLAELLQNDQEADRLPIGQLVLIAPDFDRDIFMRDVAPELHRLPFRKTLYVSSEDFPLMASGKVFQYPRLGDSRELPPIIKGVETIDVSDAINVFNGHGYYEANRATIEDLYFLIRENKPAHERPGLIQVETDEGPYWRLQPVM
;
A
#
# COMPACT_ATOMS: atom_id res chain seq x y z
N MET A 1 -91.97 -10.99 26.33
CA MET A 1 -92.22 -10.06 25.22
C MET A 1 -91.21 -8.92 25.37
N PHE A 2 -90.25 -8.85 24.43
CA PHE A 2 -89.23 -7.81 24.16
C PHE A 2 -88.54 -7.06 25.32
N ALA A 3 -87.21 -7.22 25.43
CA ALA A 3 -86.26 -6.23 24.90
C ALA A 3 -84.80 -6.63 25.22
N ALA A 4 -83.96 -6.60 24.19
CA ALA A 4 -82.51 -6.78 24.25
C ALA A 4 -81.82 -5.53 24.81
N LYS A 5 -80.67 -5.71 25.48
CA LYS A 5 -79.54 -4.77 25.46
C LYS A 5 -78.23 -5.53 25.68
N LEU A 6 -77.33 -5.36 24.71
CA LEU A 6 -75.96 -5.86 24.66
C LEU A 6 -75.13 -5.30 25.82
N THR A 7 -74.30 -6.15 26.42
CA THR A 7 -73.09 -5.77 27.16
C THR A 7 -71.97 -6.74 26.78
N GLY A 8 -70.94 -6.24 26.10
CA GLY A 8 -69.70 -6.97 25.83
C GLY A 8 -68.61 -6.48 26.79
N PRO A 9 -67.68 -7.34 27.26
CA PRO A 9 -66.54 -6.88 28.03
C PRO A 9 -65.20 -6.95 27.28
N LEU A 10 -64.42 -5.91 27.52
CA LEU A 10 -62.95 -5.82 27.58
C LEU A 10 -62.11 -6.02 26.30
N LEU A 11 -61.79 -4.89 25.67
CA LEU A 11 -60.49 -4.69 25.01
C LEU A 11 -59.39 -4.54 26.08
N LEU A 12 -58.43 -5.45 26.07
CA LEU A 12 -57.19 -5.37 26.83
C LEU A 12 -56.22 -4.42 26.10
N GLY A 13 -56.09 -3.18 26.57
CA GLY A 13 -55.05 -2.25 26.10
C GLY A 13 -53.71 -2.59 26.76
N LEU A 14 -52.85 -3.32 26.06
CA LEU A 14 -51.45 -3.52 26.47
C LEU A 14 -50.63 -2.28 26.05
N LEU A 15 -50.34 -1.41 27.02
CA LEU A 15 -49.28 -0.39 26.91
C LEU A 15 -47.92 -1.09 27.00
N LEU A 16 -47.37 -1.49 25.85
CA LEU A 16 -45.94 -1.84 25.74
C LEU A 16 -45.15 -0.55 25.49
N VAL A 17 -44.80 0.15 26.57
CA VAL A 17 -43.63 1.02 26.58
C VAL A 17 -42.44 0.13 26.89
N SER A 18 -41.83 -0.41 25.84
CA SER A 18 -40.56 -1.13 25.93
C SER A 18 -39.61 -0.41 25.00
N GLY A 19 -38.61 0.25 25.60
CA GLY A 19 -37.78 1.22 24.94
C GLY A 19 -37.17 0.71 23.65
N CYS A 20 -37.19 1.57 22.63
CA CYS A 20 -36.15 1.55 21.61
C CYS A 20 -34.82 1.71 22.36
N ALA A 21 -34.19 0.60 22.70
CA ALA A 21 -32.74 0.57 22.87
C ALA A 21 -32.20 0.95 21.50
N SER A 22 -32.00 2.25 21.28
CA SER A 22 -31.13 2.75 20.26
C SER A 22 -29.80 2.04 20.49
N PHE A 23 -29.50 1.06 19.65
CA PHE A 23 -28.14 0.57 19.47
C PHE A 23 -27.33 1.77 18.95
N ASN A 24 -26.93 2.65 19.85
CA ASN A 24 -25.77 3.48 19.68
C ASN A 24 -24.59 2.51 19.75
N ALA A 25 -24.35 1.78 18.66
CA ALA A 25 -23.00 1.38 18.34
C ALA A 25 -22.23 2.71 18.30
N SER A 26 -21.43 2.97 19.34
CA SER A 26 -20.51 4.10 19.33
C SER A 26 -19.68 3.93 18.07
N ARG A 27 -19.99 4.70 17.03
CA ARG A 27 -19.19 4.74 15.82
C ARG A 27 -17.84 5.26 16.30
N GLN A 28 -16.87 4.36 16.49
CA GLN A 28 -15.52 4.76 16.88
C GLN A 28 -15.07 5.86 15.95
N ASP A 29 -14.47 6.91 16.52
CA ASP A 29 -14.00 8.04 15.74
C ASP A 29 -13.00 7.54 14.70
N LYS A 30 -13.20 7.95 13.44
CA LYS A 30 -12.28 7.62 12.35
C LYS A 30 -10.87 8.09 12.70
N ILE A 31 -9.89 7.34 12.25
CA ILE A 31 -8.48 7.72 12.34
C ILE A 31 -8.17 8.60 11.13
N TYR A 32 -7.59 9.78 11.37
CA TYR A 32 -7.24 10.71 10.31
C TYR A 32 -5.75 10.68 10.06
N GLN A 33 -5.36 10.14 8.92
CA GLN A 33 -3.98 9.88 8.56
C GLN A 33 -3.57 10.81 7.41
N GLU A 34 -2.54 11.61 7.66
CA GLU A 34 -1.87 12.41 6.64
C GLU A 34 -0.93 11.54 5.80
N VAL A 35 -1.03 11.71 4.47
CA VAL A 35 -0.19 11.08 3.47
C VAL A 35 0.27 12.14 2.49
N LEU A 36 1.55 12.15 2.17
CA LEU A 36 2.08 12.96 1.08
C LEU A 36 1.87 12.23 -0.24
N TYR A 37 1.75 12.94 -1.35
CA TYR A 37 1.63 12.30 -2.66
C TYR A 37 2.46 13.00 -3.72
N LEU A 38 2.95 12.20 -4.66
CA LEU A 38 3.33 12.64 -6.00
C LEU A 38 2.39 11.94 -6.97
N THR A 39 1.75 12.69 -7.86
CA THR A 39 0.89 12.16 -8.91
C THR A 39 1.32 12.63 -10.28
N THR A 40 1.22 11.75 -11.26
CA THR A 40 1.37 12.04 -12.70
C THR A 40 0.04 11.92 -13.44
N ARG A 41 -1.07 11.93 -12.69
CA ARG A 41 -2.44 11.92 -13.22
C ARG A 41 -2.88 13.30 -13.69
N GLU A 42 -3.77 13.34 -14.66
CA GLU A 42 -4.41 14.57 -15.11
C GLU A 42 -5.28 15.17 -14.01
N ASP A 43 -5.14 16.48 -13.85
CA ASP A 43 -5.89 17.26 -12.87
C ASP A 43 -7.17 17.78 -13.52
N THR A 44 -8.32 17.25 -13.10
CA THR A 44 -9.63 17.55 -13.68
C THR A 44 -10.17 18.93 -13.31
N GLY A 45 -9.52 19.64 -12.38
CA GLY A 45 -10.03 20.91 -11.87
C GLY A 45 -11.19 20.76 -10.87
N LYS A 46 -11.73 19.55 -10.66
CA LYS A 46 -12.87 19.30 -9.76
C LYS A 46 -12.51 19.61 -8.30
N SER A 47 -13.54 19.96 -7.52
CA SER A 47 -13.42 20.30 -6.10
C SER A 47 -13.54 19.09 -5.17
N ASP A 48 -14.05 17.97 -5.67
CA ASP A 48 -14.03 16.71 -4.93
C ASP A 48 -12.60 16.13 -4.94
N PRO A 49 -11.96 15.93 -3.76
CA PRO A 49 -10.66 15.30 -3.68
C PRO A 49 -10.57 13.93 -4.36
N GLY A 50 -11.65 13.14 -4.31
CA GLY A 50 -11.72 11.81 -4.92
C GLY A 50 -11.80 11.85 -6.45
N GLU A 51 -12.25 12.97 -7.02
CA GLU A 51 -12.36 13.15 -8.47
C GLU A 51 -11.33 14.14 -9.03
N ARG A 52 -10.42 14.68 -8.20
CA ARG A 52 -9.44 15.69 -8.62
C ARG A 52 -8.49 15.14 -9.68
N PHE A 53 -8.05 13.90 -9.52
CA PHE A 53 -7.03 13.28 -10.36
C PHE A 53 -7.60 12.07 -11.09
N ALA A 54 -7.53 12.09 -12.42
CA ALA A 54 -8.16 11.11 -13.29
C ALA A 54 -7.22 9.94 -13.68
N GLY A 55 -7.65 9.12 -14.65
CA GLY A 55 -6.89 7.97 -15.15
C GLY A 55 -5.92 8.32 -16.28
N GLU A 56 -5.99 9.55 -16.81
CA GLU A 56 -5.17 10.05 -17.90
C GLU A 56 -3.84 10.64 -17.42
N ARG A 57 -2.85 10.70 -18.31
CA ARG A 57 -1.55 11.31 -18.05
C ARG A 57 -1.67 12.82 -17.86
N GLY A 58 -1.00 13.35 -16.84
CA GLY A 58 -0.95 14.78 -16.57
C GLY A 58 0.33 15.20 -15.86
N LYS A 59 0.61 16.50 -15.81
CA LYS A 59 1.87 17.01 -15.25
C LYS A 59 2.13 16.49 -13.83
N THR A 60 3.39 16.21 -13.51
CA THR A 60 3.83 15.85 -12.16
C THR A 60 3.38 16.89 -11.13
N ARG A 61 2.70 16.44 -10.08
CA ARG A 61 2.16 17.28 -9.01
C ARG A 61 2.44 16.67 -7.65
N TYR A 62 2.77 17.54 -6.71
CA TYR A 62 3.02 17.19 -5.31
C TYR A 62 1.87 17.67 -4.44
N GLY A 63 1.67 17.02 -3.30
CA GLY A 63 0.72 17.49 -2.31
C GLY A 63 0.62 16.63 -1.07
N ALA A 64 -0.39 16.91 -0.27
CA ALA A 64 -0.77 16.13 0.89
C ALA A 64 -2.26 15.79 0.86
N ALA A 65 -2.60 14.58 1.29
CA ALA A 65 -3.95 14.06 1.41
C ALA A 65 -4.28 13.74 2.88
N MET A 66 -5.48 14.12 3.32
CA MET A 66 -6.03 13.70 4.60
C MET A 66 -6.99 12.55 4.34
N VAL A 67 -6.65 11.37 4.84
CA VAL A 67 -7.44 10.15 4.67
C VAL A 67 -8.10 9.78 6.00
N ALA A 68 -9.38 9.46 5.97
CA ALA A 68 -10.07 8.89 7.12
C ALA A 68 -10.08 7.36 6.99
N ILE A 69 -9.48 6.69 7.97
CA ILE A 69 -9.38 5.24 8.09
C ILE A 69 -10.40 4.79 9.13
N ASP A 70 -11.22 3.82 8.76
CA ASP A 70 -12.04 3.10 9.74
C ASP A 70 -11.11 2.17 10.54
N PRO A 71 -11.04 2.30 11.87
CA PRO A 71 -10.10 1.53 12.68
C PRO A 71 -10.40 0.04 12.62
N GLU A 72 -11.66 -0.36 12.44
CA GLU A 72 -12.08 -1.75 12.34
C GLU A 72 -12.44 -2.18 10.90
N PRO A 73 -12.09 -3.41 10.48
CA PRO A 73 -11.29 -4.39 11.22
C PRO A 73 -9.82 -3.98 11.32
N VAL A 74 -9.26 -3.94 12.55
CA VAL A 74 -7.82 -3.73 12.74
C VAL A 74 -7.10 -5.00 12.28
N LEU A 75 -6.39 -4.94 11.15
CA LEU A 75 -5.65 -6.10 10.66
C LEU A 75 -4.40 -6.37 11.50
N SER A 76 -3.70 -5.34 11.97
CA SER A 76 -2.42 -5.46 12.67
C SER A 76 -2.55 -5.09 14.14
N ALA A 77 -2.09 -5.96 15.03
CA ALA A 77 -2.02 -5.66 16.46
C ALA A 77 -1.13 -4.45 16.79
N PHE A 78 -0.28 -4.02 15.85
CA PHE A 78 0.64 -2.89 15.99
C PHE A 78 0.07 -1.58 15.47
N SER A 79 -1.16 -1.54 14.96
CA SER A 79 -1.69 -0.34 14.31
C SER A 79 -1.75 0.86 15.28
N VAL A 80 -1.16 1.99 14.89
CA VAL A 80 -1.11 3.21 15.73
C VAL A 80 -1.43 4.44 14.88
N ALA A 81 -2.39 5.24 15.36
CA ALA A 81 -2.71 6.53 14.76
C ALA A 81 -1.52 7.49 14.93
N GLN A 82 -0.98 7.97 13.82
CA GLN A 82 0.17 8.88 13.86
C GLN A 82 -0.25 10.35 13.94
N THR A 83 0.63 11.19 14.44
CA THR A 83 0.42 12.65 14.41
C THR A 83 0.51 13.19 12.98
N ASN A 84 -0.43 14.05 12.61
CA ASN A 84 -0.41 14.80 11.36
C ASN A 84 0.42 16.07 11.55
N ARG A 85 1.32 16.39 10.61
CA ARG A 85 2.31 17.45 10.73
C ARG A 85 2.00 18.66 9.85
N LEU A 86 1.19 18.50 8.80
CA LEU A 86 0.85 19.57 7.87
C LEU A 86 -0.64 19.97 7.92
N MET A 87 -1.54 19.00 7.99
CA MET A 87 -2.98 19.20 7.85
C MET A 87 -3.72 18.98 9.16
N GLN A 88 -4.65 19.89 9.43
CA GLN A 88 -5.61 19.74 10.50
C GLN A 88 -6.73 18.78 10.10
N ARG A 89 -7.29 18.10 11.10
CA ARG A 89 -8.47 17.23 10.90
C ARG A 89 -9.66 18.07 10.39
N PRO A 90 -10.46 17.55 9.46
CA PRO A 90 -11.63 18.27 8.95
C PRO A 90 -12.69 18.43 10.05
N GLN A 91 -13.31 19.61 10.13
CA GLN A 91 -14.43 19.86 11.04
C GLN A 91 -15.72 19.18 10.58
N LEU A 92 -15.91 19.06 9.26
CA LEU A 92 -17.05 18.39 8.63
C LEU A 92 -16.52 17.23 7.77
N PRO A 93 -16.45 16.01 8.33
CA PRO A 93 -15.97 14.84 7.60
C PRO A 93 -16.88 14.52 6.40
N ARG A 94 -16.25 14.19 5.28
CA ARG A 94 -16.91 13.65 4.09
C ARG A 94 -17.26 12.17 4.31
N ARG A 95 -18.20 11.67 3.51
CA ARG A 95 -18.60 10.25 3.53
C ARG A 95 -17.50 9.32 3.01
N GLN A 96 -16.80 9.72 1.95
CA GLN A 96 -15.68 8.98 1.35
C GLN A 96 -14.46 8.94 2.28
N ALA A 97 -13.46 8.07 2.01
CA ALA A 97 -12.23 7.99 2.81
C ALA A 97 -11.33 9.23 2.64
N LEU A 98 -11.07 9.65 1.39
CA LEU A 98 -10.26 10.83 1.09
C LEU A 98 -11.01 12.13 1.43
N GLN A 99 -10.61 12.78 2.52
CA GLN A 99 -11.30 13.95 3.08
C GLN A 99 -10.90 15.26 2.41
N LYS A 100 -9.61 15.42 2.16
CA LYS A 100 -9.00 16.67 1.70
C LYS A 100 -7.72 16.37 0.95
N ILE A 101 -7.41 17.21 -0.04
CA ILE A 101 -6.09 17.32 -0.65
C ILE A 101 -5.60 18.77 -0.54
N GLN A 102 -4.29 18.94 -0.44
CA GLN A 102 -3.60 20.21 -0.45
C GLN A 102 -2.46 20.12 -1.46
N PRO A 103 -2.60 20.74 -2.64
CA PRO A 103 -1.49 20.84 -3.60
C PRO A 103 -0.30 21.57 -2.96
N LEU A 104 0.91 21.07 -3.22
CA LEU A 104 2.16 21.65 -2.76
C LEU A 104 3.08 21.87 -3.97
N GLN A 105 3.92 22.91 -3.88
CA GLN A 105 5.09 23.01 -4.74
C GLN A 105 6.16 22.03 -4.28
N LYS A 106 7.11 21.67 -5.16
CA LYS A 106 8.16 20.67 -4.87
C LYS A 106 8.94 21.02 -3.59
N ASP A 107 9.34 22.27 -3.41
CA ASP A 107 10.08 22.69 -2.21
C ASP A 107 9.25 22.59 -0.94
N ALA A 108 7.99 23.04 -0.98
CA ALA A 108 7.05 22.92 0.14
C ALA A 108 6.72 21.45 0.48
N PHE A 109 6.73 20.57 -0.52
CA PHE A 109 6.60 19.13 -0.32
C PHE A 109 7.82 18.55 0.41
N MET A 110 9.04 18.93 0.00
CA MET A 110 10.27 18.54 0.70
C MET A 110 10.31 19.10 2.13
N GLU A 111 9.91 20.36 2.34
CA GLU A 111 9.77 20.94 3.68
C GLU A 111 8.75 20.17 4.54
N ALA A 112 7.64 19.73 3.95
CA ALA A 112 6.63 18.94 4.66
C ALA A 112 7.19 17.59 5.13
N ILE A 113 8.04 16.92 4.33
CA ILE A 113 8.76 15.71 4.74
C ILE A 113 9.66 16.01 5.95
N GLY A 114 10.40 17.13 5.93
CA GLY A 114 11.30 17.52 7.02
C GLY A 114 10.61 17.73 8.38
N ARG A 115 9.29 18.00 8.40
CA ARG A 115 8.49 18.15 9.63
C ARG A 115 8.24 16.86 10.39
N TYR A 116 8.59 15.71 9.83
CA TYR A 116 8.53 14.41 10.48
C TYR A 116 9.80 14.06 11.25
N SER A 117 10.63 15.05 11.57
CA SER A 117 11.73 14.92 12.51
C SER A 117 11.22 15.02 13.96
N MET A 118 11.50 14.01 14.79
CA MET A 118 11.17 14.02 16.23
C MET A 118 12.40 14.44 17.06
N ASP A 119 12.96 15.63 16.81
CA ASP A 119 14.12 16.23 17.52
C ASP A 119 15.51 16.02 16.88
N ARG A 120 15.59 15.62 15.60
CA ARG A 120 16.84 15.56 14.82
C ARG A 120 16.79 16.53 13.63
N GLU A 121 17.95 16.96 13.11
CA GLU A 121 18.02 17.73 11.85
C GLU A 121 17.52 16.92 10.62
N VAL A 122 17.32 15.61 10.78
CA VAL A 122 16.98 14.63 9.75
C VAL A 122 15.60 14.04 10.05
N PRO A 123 14.69 13.90 9.06
CA PRO A 123 13.39 13.28 9.27
C PRO A 123 13.52 11.80 9.63
N GLU A 124 12.50 11.26 10.31
CA GLU A 124 12.27 9.82 10.41
C GLU A 124 12.29 9.18 9.01
N ASP A 125 12.53 7.87 8.93
CA ASP A 125 12.52 7.13 7.68
C ASP A 125 11.25 7.41 6.85
N ILE A 126 11.36 7.31 5.53
CA ILE A 126 10.28 7.66 4.59
C ILE A 126 9.75 6.38 3.95
N LEU A 127 8.42 6.22 3.98
CA LEU A 127 7.74 5.11 3.30
C LEU A 127 7.20 5.62 1.95
N ILE A 128 7.63 5.03 0.84
CA ILE A 128 7.12 5.32 -0.51
C ILE A 128 6.33 4.11 -0.98
N PHE A 129 5.03 4.30 -1.20
CA PHE A 129 4.13 3.27 -1.70
C PHE A 129 3.80 3.51 -3.17
N ILE A 130 3.99 2.47 -3.99
CA ILE A 130 3.72 2.47 -5.44
C ILE A 130 2.59 1.46 -5.69
N HIS A 131 1.42 1.96 -6.07
CA HIS A 131 0.23 1.13 -6.25
C HIS A 131 0.29 0.26 -7.51
N GLY A 132 -0.52 -0.80 -7.52
CA GLY A 132 -0.71 -1.69 -8.68
C GLY A 132 -1.74 -1.19 -9.71
N TYR A 133 -2.09 -2.06 -10.64
CA TYR A 133 -3.09 -1.81 -11.67
C TYR A 133 -4.52 -1.64 -11.10
N LYS A 134 -5.38 -0.93 -11.85
CA LYS A 134 -6.79 -0.64 -11.54
C LYS A 134 -6.98 0.05 -10.18
N ARG A 135 -6.26 1.15 -9.98
CA ARG A 135 -6.37 1.98 -8.78
C ARG A 135 -6.64 3.44 -9.15
N SER A 136 -7.58 4.07 -8.46
CA SER A 136 -7.79 5.51 -8.54
C SER A 136 -6.73 6.26 -7.72
N PHE A 137 -6.71 7.60 -7.85
CA PHE A 137 -5.90 8.43 -6.96
C PHE A 137 -6.27 8.23 -5.48
N ALA A 138 -7.57 8.13 -5.19
CA ALA A 138 -8.09 7.94 -3.84
C ALA A 138 -7.61 6.61 -3.24
N ASP A 139 -7.65 5.52 -4.01
CA ASP A 139 -7.16 4.21 -3.57
C ASP A 139 -5.67 4.27 -3.24
N SER A 140 -4.87 4.91 -4.10
CA SER A 140 -3.42 5.03 -3.92
C SER A 140 -3.06 5.74 -2.60
N VAL A 141 -3.68 6.88 -2.30
CA VAL A 141 -3.41 7.59 -1.03
C VAL A 141 -4.02 6.86 0.17
N GLU A 142 -5.15 6.16 -0.01
CA GLU A 142 -5.74 5.34 1.06
C GLU A 142 -4.87 4.14 1.42
N ASN A 143 -4.31 3.42 0.43
CA ASN A 143 -3.40 2.31 0.68
C ASN A 143 -2.14 2.77 1.43
N ALA A 144 -1.52 3.88 1.01
CA ALA A 144 -0.39 4.47 1.72
C ALA A 144 -0.75 4.89 3.17
N ALA A 145 -1.95 5.43 3.37
CA ALA A 145 -2.46 5.81 4.69
C ALA A 145 -2.64 4.58 5.60
N ARG A 146 -3.26 3.53 5.07
CA ARG A 146 -3.48 2.26 5.79
C ARG A 146 -2.17 1.57 6.13
N LEU A 147 -1.20 1.53 5.20
CA LEU A 147 0.14 1.02 5.48
C LEU A 147 0.81 1.80 6.61
N ARG A 148 0.82 3.14 6.54
CA ARG A 148 1.40 3.97 7.60
C ARG A 148 0.79 3.68 8.97
N TYR A 149 -0.54 3.57 9.01
CA TYR A 149 -1.30 3.27 10.23
C TYR A 149 -0.98 1.87 10.77
N GLN A 150 -1.08 0.84 9.94
CA GLN A 150 -0.96 -0.56 10.34
C GLN A 150 0.48 -0.98 10.69
N LEU A 151 1.47 -0.31 10.11
CA LEU A 151 2.90 -0.51 10.39
C LEU A 151 3.41 0.36 11.56
N ALA A 152 2.54 1.16 12.20
CA ALA A 152 2.93 2.19 13.17
C ALA A 152 4.11 3.04 12.67
N PHE A 153 4.11 3.37 11.38
CA PHE A 153 5.25 4.00 10.74
C PHE A 153 5.34 5.47 11.15
N PRO A 154 6.40 5.89 11.86
CA PRO A 154 6.47 7.20 12.52
C PRO A 154 6.68 8.34 11.52
N GLY A 155 7.41 8.06 10.44
CA GLY A 155 7.74 9.02 9.41
C GLY A 155 6.60 9.28 8.42
N PRO A 156 6.88 10.06 7.36
CA PRO A 156 5.91 10.34 6.32
C PRO A 156 5.72 9.11 5.43
N ALA A 157 4.47 8.86 5.05
CA ALA A 157 4.15 7.98 3.94
C ALA A 157 3.85 8.82 2.70
N ILE A 158 4.43 8.42 1.57
CA ILE A 158 4.28 9.04 0.26
C ILE A 158 3.59 8.04 -0.66
N ALA A 159 2.45 8.42 -1.23
CA ALA A 159 1.82 7.69 -2.32
C ALA A 159 2.37 8.19 -3.66
N PHE A 160 3.00 7.30 -4.43
CA PHE A 160 3.28 7.56 -5.84
C PHE A 160 2.08 7.08 -6.68
N SER A 161 1.32 8.04 -7.20
CA SER A 161 0.09 7.78 -7.95
C SER A 161 0.28 8.01 -9.45
N TRP A 162 0.48 6.92 -10.18
CA TRP A 162 0.60 6.94 -11.64
C TRP A 162 -0.78 6.73 -12.30
N PRO A 163 -1.00 7.09 -13.57
CA PRO A 163 -2.31 7.04 -14.21
C PRO A 163 -2.70 5.61 -14.57
N SER A 164 -3.27 4.91 -13.58
CA SER A 164 -3.97 3.66 -13.82
C SER A 164 -5.42 3.94 -14.17
N THR A 165 -5.90 3.31 -15.24
CA THR A 165 -7.30 3.27 -15.61
C THR A 165 -8.04 2.29 -14.70
N ASP A 166 -9.17 2.71 -14.14
CA ASP A 166 -10.04 1.85 -13.34
C ASP A 166 -10.84 0.87 -14.23
N SER A 167 -10.21 0.31 -15.27
CA SER A 167 -10.86 -0.53 -16.28
C SER A 167 -9.96 -1.65 -16.79
N VAL A 168 -10.48 -2.89 -16.73
CA VAL A 168 -9.82 -4.15 -17.17
C VAL A 168 -9.33 -4.11 -18.62
N SER A 169 -10.04 -3.41 -19.52
CA SER A 169 -9.66 -3.28 -20.93
C SER A 169 -8.46 -2.34 -21.17
N GLY A 170 -8.09 -1.53 -20.17
CA GLY A 170 -7.03 -0.55 -20.25
C GLY A 170 -5.64 -1.06 -19.86
N TYR A 171 -5.46 -2.35 -19.59
CA TYR A 171 -4.21 -2.88 -19.03
C TYR A 171 -2.94 -2.50 -19.82
N LEU A 172 -2.94 -2.59 -21.15
CA LEU A 172 -1.79 -2.18 -21.95
C LEU A 172 -1.54 -0.67 -21.90
N ALA A 173 -2.60 0.14 -21.88
CA ALA A 173 -2.48 1.58 -21.70
C ALA A 173 -1.90 1.92 -20.32
N ASP A 174 -2.28 1.17 -19.29
CA ASP A 174 -1.74 1.31 -17.93
C ASP A 174 -0.26 0.95 -17.86
N VAL A 175 0.20 -0.06 -18.59
CA VAL A 175 1.63 -0.36 -18.74
C VAL A 175 2.38 0.84 -19.32
N GLU A 176 1.88 1.41 -20.43
CA GLU A 176 2.52 2.59 -21.03
C GLU A 176 2.42 3.84 -20.14
N ASN A 177 1.32 4.01 -19.40
CA ASN A 177 1.13 5.10 -18.45
C ASN A 177 2.11 5.00 -17.28
N LEU A 178 2.36 3.78 -16.80
CA LEU A 178 3.34 3.51 -15.78
C LEU A 178 4.75 3.80 -16.28
N ASP A 179 5.12 3.28 -17.46
CA ASP A 179 6.43 3.53 -18.08
C ASP A 179 6.64 5.05 -18.29
N TRP A 180 5.61 5.78 -18.70
CA TRP A 180 5.63 7.24 -18.82
C TRP A 180 5.83 7.97 -17.47
N SER A 181 5.44 7.33 -16.35
CA SER A 181 5.55 7.91 -15.01
C SER A 181 6.89 7.59 -14.32
N VAL A 182 7.69 6.66 -14.84
CA VAL A 182 8.99 6.26 -14.27
C VAL A 182 9.94 7.44 -14.03
N PRO A 183 10.10 8.41 -14.96
CA PRO A 183 10.96 9.57 -14.70
C PRO A 183 10.54 10.37 -13.46
N ALA A 184 9.24 10.50 -13.19
CA ALA A 184 8.76 11.21 -12.00
C ALA A 184 9.01 10.44 -10.71
N LEU A 185 8.99 9.10 -10.76
CA LEU A 185 9.37 8.24 -9.63
C LEU A 185 10.88 8.35 -9.34
N ARG A 186 11.71 8.36 -10.39
CA ARG A 186 13.15 8.61 -10.30
C ARG A 186 13.43 9.96 -9.64
N ASP A 187 12.87 11.05 -10.18
CA ASP A 187 13.04 12.41 -9.66
C ASP A 187 12.65 12.54 -8.17
N LEU A 188 11.64 11.76 -7.76
CA LEU A 188 11.18 11.71 -6.38
C LEU A 188 12.19 11.02 -5.47
N ILE A 189 12.70 9.86 -5.86
CA ILE A 189 13.65 9.06 -5.07
C ILE A 189 15.02 9.74 -5.02
N GLU A 190 15.55 10.19 -6.16
CA GLU A 190 16.82 10.92 -6.24
C GLU A 190 16.73 12.24 -5.47
N GLY A 191 15.65 13.02 -5.68
CA GLY A 191 15.45 14.27 -4.94
C GLY A 191 15.34 14.08 -3.43
N MET A 192 14.82 12.93 -2.96
CA MET A 192 14.84 12.58 -1.54
C MET A 192 16.23 12.16 -1.07
N GLY A 193 16.96 11.37 -1.84
CA GLY A 193 18.34 10.99 -1.51
C GLY A 193 19.27 12.20 -1.41
N GLU A 194 19.10 13.17 -2.29
CA GLU A 194 19.84 14.44 -2.27
C GLU A 194 19.46 15.32 -1.08
N ARG A 195 18.15 15.45 -0.81
CA ARG A 195 17.67 16.36 0.25
C ARG A 195 17.84 15.78 1.65
N PHE A 196 17.75 14.45 1.79
CA PHE A 196 17.78 13.72 3.05
C PHE A 196 18.72 12.51 2.98
N PRO A 197 20.04 12.73 2.78
CA PRO A 197 21.02 11.65 2.55
C PRO A 197 21.21 10.69 3.74
N HIS A 198 20.64 11.02 4.90
CA HIS A 198 20.72 10.22 6.12
C HIS A 198 19.36 9.64 6.55
N THR A 199 18.32 9.79 5.73
CA THR A 199 16.99 9.24 6.00
C THR A 199 16.75 8.02 5.11
N ARG A 200 16.37 6.89 5.70
CA ARG A 200 16.17 5.69 4.90
C ARG A 200 14.87 5.78 4.10
N LEU A 201 14.92 5.37 2.84
CA LEU A 201 13.77 5.25 1.96
C LEU A 201 13.31 3.79 1.94
N HIS A 202 12.09 3.53 2.42
CA HIS A 202 11.44 2.23 2.32
C HIS A 202 10.51 2.25 1.10
N LEU A 203 10.89 1.52 0.06
CA LEU A 203 10.16 1.43 -1.20
C LEU A 203 9.27 0.20 -1.17
N VAL A 204 7.96 0.37 -1.26
CA VAL A 204 6.97 -0.72 -1.27
C VAL A 204 6.15 -0.62 -2.55
N ALA A 205 6.26 -1.62 -3.42
CA ALA A 205 5.50 -1.67 -4.66
C ALA A 205 4.59 -2.90 -4.72
N HIS A 206 3.40 -2.71 -5.28
CA HIS A 206 2.42 -3.78 -5.47
C HIS A 206 2.14 -4.06 -6.94
N SER A 207 2.01 -5.33 -7.31
CA SER A 207 1.53 -5.77 -8.63
C SER A 207 2.30 -5.07 -9.76
N LEU A 208 1.59 -4.42 -10.69
CA LEU A 208 2.18 -3.71 -11.82
C LEU A 208 3.08 -2.55 -11.40
N GLY A 209 2.88 -1.95 -10.22
CA GLY A 209 3.75 -0.92 -9.68
C GLY A 209 5.22 -1.36 -9.53
N ASN A 210 5.45 -2.67 -9.34
CA ASN A 210 6.80 -3.23 -9.30
C ASN A 210 7.55 -3.06 -10.62
N ARG A 211 6.85 -2.98 -11.75
CA ARG A 211 7.48 -2.75 -13.06
C ARG A 211 8.25 -1.44 -13.08
N ALA A 212 7.67 -0.33 -12.59
CA ALA A 212 8.38 0.95 -12.52
C ALA A 212 9.56 0.89 -11.56
N LEU A 213 9.38 0.28 -10.40
CA LEU A 213 10.44 0.17 -9.40
C LEU A 213 11.62 -0.69 -9.90
N LEU A 214 11.33 -1.81 -10.57
CA LEU A 214 12.34 -2.69 -11.13
C LEU A 214 13.04 -2.10 -12.36
N GLN A 215 12.33 -1.35 -13.20
CA GLN A 215 12.96 -0.58 -14.29
C GLN A 215 13.94 0.45 -13.75
N LEU A 216 13.50 1.26 -12.77
CA LEU A 216 14.36 2.24 -12.12
C LEU A 216 15.58 1.56 -11.47
N LEU A 217 15.37 0.42 -10.79
CA LEU A 217 16.46 -0.32 -10.18
C LEU A 217 17.45 -0.85 -11.23
N ALA A 218 16.96 -1.41 -12.35
CA ALA A 218 17.81 -1.88 -13.44
C ALA A 218 18.64 -0.74 -14.05
N GLU A 219 18.04 0.45 -14.22
CA GLU A 219 18.75 1.63 -14.71
C GLU A 219 19.82 2.11 -13.71
N LEU A 220 19.51 2.16 -12.41
CA LEU A 220 20.47 2.52 -11.36
C LEU A 220 21.63 1.51 -11.26
N LEU A 221 21.35 0.22 -11.49
CA LEU A 221 22.35 -0.84 -11.46
C LEU A 221 23.34 -0.80 -12.62
N GLN A 222 23.04 -0.05 -13.71
CA GLN A 222 23.97 0.21 -14.81
C GLN A 222 25.01 1.29 -14.44
N ASN A 223 24.78 2.04 -13.37
CA ASN A 223 25.70 3.06 -12.86
C ASN A 223 25.94 2.83 -11.35
N ASP A 224 26.94 2.01 -11.01
CA ASP A 224 27.22 1.62 -9.60
C ASP A 224 27.32 2.82 -8.63
N GLN A 225 27.78 3.98 -9.11
CA GLN A 225 27.85 5.20 -8.27
C GLN A 225 26.49 5.79 -7.92
N GLU A 226 25.45 5.58 -8.73
CA GLU A 226 24.10 6.07 -8.46
C GLU A 226 23.37 5.18 -7.46
N ALA A 227 23.48 3.86 -7.60
CA ALA A 227 22.83 2.91 -6.69
C ALA A 227 23.30 3.07 -5.23
N ASP A 228 24.60 3.31 -5.03
CA ASP A 228 25.20 3.49 -3.69
C ASP A 228 24.84 4.83 -3.03
N ARG A 229 24.36 5.81 -3.80
CA ARG A 229 24.01 7.16 -3.29
C ARG A 229 22.61 7.24 -2.69
N LEU A 230 21.72 6.34 -3.08
CA LEU A 230 20.34 6.36 -2.58
C LEU A 230 20.28 5.73 -1.19
N PRO A 231 19.74 6.43 -0.17
CA PRO A 231 19.65 5.90 1.18
C PRO A 231 18.49 4.89 1.30
N ILE A 232 18.43 3.86 0.46
CA ILE A 232 17.37 2.85 0.49
C ILE A 232 17.52 2.02 1.77
N GLY A 233 16.46 1.93 2.57
CA GLY A 233 16.39 1.06 3.73
C GLY A 233 15.85 -0.32 3.40
N GLN A 234 14.67 -0.35 2.78
CA GLN A 234 13.95 -1.57 2.41
C GLN A 234 13.44 -1.45 0.98
N LEU A 235 13.66 -2.47 0.15
CA LEU A 235 13.00 -2.65 -1.14
C LEU A 235 12.03 -3.83 -1.02
N VAL A 236 10.74 -3.54 -1.04
CA VAL A 236 9.68 -4.54 -0.81
C VAL A 236 8.85 -4.69 -2.08
N LEU A 237 8.90 -5.89 -2.66
CA LEU A 237 8.22 -6.24 -3.89
C LEU A 237 7.04 -7.16 -3.56
N ILE A 238 5.82 -6.63 -3.61
CA ILE A 238 4.61 -7.38 -3.26
C ILE A 238 3.89 -7.83 -4.53
N ALA A 239 3.72 -9.14 -4.68
CA ALA A 239 3.06 -9.78 -5.81
C ALA A 239 3.51 -9.20 -7.18
N PRO A 240 4.81 -9.17 -7.53
CA PRO A 240 5.25 -8.40 -8.69
C PRO A 240 4.69 -8.91 -10.00
N ASP A 241 3.96 -8.02 -10.69
CA ASP A 241 3.54 -8.21 -12.06
C ASP A 241 4.68 -7.76 -12.99
N PHE A 242 5.76 -8.54 -12.99
CA PHE A 242 6.93 -8.37 -13.85
C PHE A 242 7.34 -9.72 -14.44
N ASP A 243 7.95 -9.70 -15.62
CA ASP A 243 8.38 -10.93 -16.30
C ASP A 243 9.50 -11.60 -15.52
N ARG A 244 9.28 -12.86 -15.11
CA ARG A 244 10.24 -13.58 -14.27
C ARG A 244 11.57 -13.77 -14.96
N ASP A 245 11.57 -14.17 -16.23
CA ASP A 245 12.80 -14.52 -16.95
C ASP A 245 13.64 -13.28 -17.23
N ILE A 246 13.00 -12.16 -17.56
CA ILE A 246 13.67 -10.87 -17.68
C ILE A 246 14.29 -10.47 -16.34
N PHE A 247 13.56 -10.59 -15.23
CA PHE A 247 14.11 -10.27 -13.90
C PHE A 247 15.29 -11.16 -13.53
N MET A 248 15.19 -12.47 -13.73
CA MET A 248 16.23 -13.43 -13.42
C MET A 248 17.50 -13.21 -14.28
N ARG A 249 17.32 -12.76 -15.52
CA ARG A 249 18.43 -12.45 -16.44
C ARG A 249 19.09 -11.10 -16.13
N ASP A 250 18.30 -10.04 -15.94
CA ASP A 250 18.80 -8.66 -16.01
C ASP A 250 18.96 -7.99 -14.63
N VAL A 251 18.22 -8.42 -13.61
CA VAL A 251 18.17 -7.72 -12.31
C VAL A 251 18.70 -8.61 -11.18
N ALA A 252 18.23 -9.85 -11.09
CA ALA A 252 18.58 -10.79 -10.03
C ALA A 252 20.09 -11.00 -9.80
N PRO A 253 20.95 -11.11 -10.85
CA PRO A 253 22.39 -11.31 -10.67
C PRO A 253 23.04 -10.19 -9.86
N GLU A 254 22.46 -9.01 -9.91
CA GLU A 254 23.03 -7.79 -9.38
C GLU A 254 22.53 -7.46 -7.98
N LEU A 255 21.37 -7.97 -7.56
CA LEU A 255 20.77 -7.62 -6.28
C LEU A 255 21.67 -7.96 -5.08
N HIS A 256 22.48 -9.01 -5.15
CA HIS A 256 23.36 -9.38 -4.04
C HIS A 256 24.44 -8.33 -3.71
N ARG A 257 24.76 -7.42 -4.65
CA ARG A 257 25.75 -6.36 -4.46
C ARG A 257 25.19 -5.14 -3.72
N LEU A 258 23.86 -4.97 -3.74
CA LEU A 258 23.18 -3.84 -3.13
C LEU A 258 23.15 -3.97 -1.60
N PRO A 259 23.53 -2.91 -0.85
CA PRO A 259 23.74 -2.99 0.60
C PRO A 259 22.44 -3.02 1.42
N PHE A 260 21.31 -2.68 0.81
CA PHE A 260 20.01 -2.66 1.46
C PHE A 260 19.28 -4.01 1.35
N ARG A 261 18.25 -4.20 2.19
CA ARG A 261 17.45 -5.43 2.23
C ARG A 261 16.38 -5.39 1.14
N LYS A 262 16.19 -6.55 0.50
CA LYS A 262 15.24 -6.78 -0.59
C LYS A 262 14.35 -7.94 -0.16
N THR A 263 13.03 -7.74 -0.20
CA THR A 263 12.06 -8.77 0.19
C THR A 263 11.03 -8.92 -0.92
N LEU A 264 10.81 -10.15 -1.35
CA LEU A 264 9.90 -10.51 -2.44
C LEU A 264 8.76 -11.34 -1.87
N TYR A 265 7.53 -10.82 -1.92
CA TYR A 265 6.33 -11.57 -1.53
C TYR A 265 5.68 -12.20 -2.75
N VAL A 266 5.48 -13.52 -2.70
CA VAL A 266 4.92 -14.34 -3.78
C VAL A 266 3.74 -15.17 -3.29
N SER A 267 2.85 -15.57 -4.19
CA SER A 267 1.69 -16.39 -3.87
C SER A 267 1.33 -17.33 -5.02
N SER A 268 0.90 -18.55 -4.69
CA SER A 268 0.34 -19.51 -5.63
C SER A 268 -1.14 -19.25 -5.92
N GLU A 269 -1.80 -18.48 -5.04
CA GLU A 269 -3.24 -18.19 -5.07
C GLU A 269 -3.57 -16.86 -5.78
N ASP A 270 -2.59 -16.24 -6.44
CA ASP A 270 -2.75 -14.94 -7.10
C ASP A 270 -3.34 -15.07 -8.52
N PHE A 271 -4.68 -15.03 -8.60
CA PHE A 271 -5.43 -15.15 -9.84
C PHE A 271 -5.19 -13.99 -10.85
N PRO A 272 -5.09 -12.72 -10.43
CA PRO A 272 -4.67 -11.62 -11.30
C PRO A 272 -3.28 -11.78 -11.92
N LEU A 273 -2.27 -12.25 -11.17
CA LEU A 273 -0.96 -12.55 -11.76
C LEU A 273 -1.04 -13.69 -12.79
N MET A 274 -1.87 -14.69 -12.55
CA MET A 274 -2.16 -15.71 -13.57
C MET A 274 -2.78 -15.09 -14.83
N ALA A 275 -3.73 -14.17 -14.68
CA ALA A 275 -4.36 -13.51 -15.83
C ALA A 275 -3.34 -12.66 -16.61
N SER A 276 -2.47 -11.91 -15.91
CA SER A 276 -1.36 -11.17 -16.53
C SER A 276 -0.39 -12.12 -17.25
N GLY A 277 0.03 -13.21 -16.60
CA GLY A 277 0.89 -14.24 -17.22
C GLY A 277 0.26 -14.86 -18.48
N LYS A 278 -1.07 -15.00 -18.55
CA LYS A 278 -1.77 -15.43 -19.77
C LYS A 278 -1.76 -14.37 -20.87
N VAL A 279 -1.87 -13.09 -20.52
CA VAL A 279 -1.80 -11.98 -21.48
C VAL A 279 -0.39 -11.88 -22.08
N PHE A 280 0.65 -11.98 -21.24
CA PHE A 280 2.04 -11.89 -21.68
C PHE A 280 2.66 -13.22 -22.13
N GLN A 281 2.00 -14.35 -21.85
CA GLN A 281 2.43 -15.71 -22.17
C GLN A 281 3.70 -16.21 -21.43
N TYR A 282 4.09 -15.55 -20.33
CA TYR A 282 5.26 -15.93 -19.52
C TYR A 282 4.96 -15.85 -18.01
N PRO A 283 5.67 -16.62 -17.16
CA PRO A 283 5.50 -16.58 -15.71
C PRO A 283 5.76 -15.18 -15.12
N ARG A 284 4.93 -14.78 -14.16
CA ARG A 284 5.13 -13.52 -13.41
C ARG A 284 6.01 -13.76 -12.20
N LEU A 285 6.78 -12.75 -11.82
CA LEU A 285 7.74 -12.83 -10.71
C LEU A 285 7.04 -13.09 -9.36
N GLY A 286 5.82 -12.56 -9.16
CA GLY A 286 5.05 -12.76 -7.93
C GLY A 286 4.30 -14.10 -7.81
N ASP A 287 4.35 -14.95 -8.83
CA ASP A 287 3.61 -16.23 -8.87
C ASP A 287 4.47 -17.37 -8.29
N SER A 288 3.98 -18.16 -7.33
CA SER A 288 4.74 -19.28 -6.76
C SER A 288 4.17 -20.68 -7.05
N ARG A 289 3.27 -20.84 -8.03
CA ARG A 289 2.61 -22.13 -8.31
C ARG A 289 3.52 -23.29 -8.70
N GLU A 290 4.67 -23.01 -9.31
CA GLU A 290 5.69 -24.03 -9.59
C GLU A 290 6.68 -24.10 -8.42
N LEU A 291 7.51 -23.07 -8.30
CA LEU A 291 8.43 -22.84 -7.20
C LEU A 291 8.57 -21.31 -6.99
N PRO A 292 8.63 -20.83 -5.74
CA PRO A 292 9.06 -19.47 -5.46
C PRO A 292 10.44 -19.17 -6.07
N PRO A 293 10.64 -18.01 -6.71
CA PRO A 293 11.96 -17.64 -7.23
C PRO A 293 12.95 -17.43 -6.07
N ILE A 294 14.05 -18.19 -6.08
CA ILE A 294 15.11 -18.07 -5.08
C ILE A 294 16.24 -17.22 -5.66
N ILE A 295 16.48 -16.06 -5.04
CA ILE A 295 17.41 -15.05 -5.55
C ILE A 295 18.42 -14.71 -4.46
N LYS A 296 19.71 -14.80 -4.79
CA LYS A 296 20.79 -14.45 -3.86
C LYS A 296 20.67 -13.00 -3.39
N GLY A 297 20.62 -12.79 -2.09
CA GLY A 297 20.52 -11.45 -1.48
C GLY A 297 19.09 -10.87 -1.46
N VAL A 298 18.07 -11.70 -1.74
CA VAL A 298 16.65 -11.36 -1.61
C VAL A 298 15.99 -12.35 -0.65
N GLU A 299 15.17 -11.84 0.26
CA GLU A 299 14.32 -12.67 1.11
C GLU A 299 13.00 -12.96 0.38
N THR A 300 12.89 -14.15 -0.22
CA THR A 300 11.63 -14.59 -0.84
C THR A 300 10.69 -15.15 0.21
N ILE A 301 9.52 -14.53 0.34
CA ILE A 301 8.44 -14.86 1.28
C ILE A 301 7.24 -15.38 0.50
N ASP A 302 6.98 -16.67 0.61
CA ASP A 302 5.79 -17.31 0.09
C ASP A 302 4.63 -17.14 1.09
N VAL A 303 3.58 -16.44 0.68
CA VAL A 303 2.41 -16.15 1.49
C VAL A 303 1.22 -17.05 1.18
N SER A 304 1.38 -18.05 0.31
CA SER A 304 0.28 -18.91 -0.17
C SER A 304 -0.54 -19.50 0.97
N ASP A 305 0.12 -20.03 2.00
CA ASP A 305 -0.54 -20.63 3.17
C ASP A 305 -1.29 -19.60 4.03
N ALA A 306 -0.82 -18.34 4.06
CA ALA A 306 -1.40 -17.29 4.89
C ALA A 306 -2.68 -16.70 4.29
N ILE A 307 -2.92 -16.85 2.98
CA ILE A 307 -3.99 -16.16 2.26
C ILE A 307 -5.29 -16.97 2.28
N ASN A 308 -6.29 -16.48 3.02
CA ASN A 308 -7.68 -16.97 2.95
C ASN A 308 -8.61 -15.96 2.24
N VAL A 309 -8.07 -15.13 1.34
CA VAL A 309 -8.80 -14.01 0.72
C VAL A 309 -9.20 -14.35 -0.71
N PHE A 310 -10.46 -14.12 -1.06
CA PHE A 310 -10.95 -14.28 -2.44
C PHE A 310 -10.12 -13.40 -3.40
N ASN A 311 -9.46 -14.02 -4.40
CA ASN A 311 -8.55 -13.48 -5.43
C ASN A 311 -7.03 -13.52 -5.17
N GLY A 312 -6.59 -13.65 -3.92
CA GLY A 312 -5.17 -13.81 -3.54
C GLY A 312 -4.16 -12.76 -4.02
N HIS A 313 -4.58 -11.57 -4.49
CA HIS A 313 -3.68 -10.54 -5.05
C HIS A 313 -3.52 -9.30 -4.17
N GLY A 314 -4.58 -8.93 -3.46
CA GLY A 314 -4.59 -7.83 -2.48
C GLY A 314 -4.29 -8.29 -1.06
N TYR A 315 -3.56 -9.39 -0.89
CA TYR A 315 -3.40 -10.03 0.43
C TYR A 315 -2.76 -9.10 1.45
N TYR A 316 -1.80 -8.27 1.07
CA TYR A 316 -1.22 -7.29 1.97
C TYR A 316 -2.25 -6.28 2.50
N GLU A 317 -3.38 -6.05 1.83
CA GLU A 317 -4.43 -5.13 2.30
C GLU A 317 -5.44 -5.79 3.24
N ALA A 318 -5.48 -7.13 3.28
CA ALA A 318 -6.56 -7.90 3.88
C ALA A 318 -6.08 -9.04 4.81
N ASN A 319 -4.79 -9.32 4.84
CA ASN A 319 -4.20 -10.42 5.60
C ASN A 319 -3.35 -9.91 6.74
N ARG A 320 -3.78 -10.24 7.97
CA ARG A 320 -3.07 -9.89 9.20
C ARG A 320 -1.62 -10.37 9.22
N ALA A 321 -1.36 -11.63 8.87
CA ALA A 321 -0.01 -12.19 8.91
C ALA A 321 0.96 -11.41 8.01
N THR A 322 0.51 -11.06 6.80
CA THR A 322 1.34 -10.29 5.85
C THR A 322 1.64 -8.89 6.38
N ILE A 323 0.65 -8.19 6.91
CA ILE A 323 0.87 -6.84 7.46
C ILE A 323 1.77 -6.87 8.70
N GLU A 324 1.59 -7.84 9.59
CA GLU A 324 2.46 -7.98 10.77
C GLU A 324 3.90 -8.33 10.37
N ASP A 325 4.09 -9.17 9.34
CA ASP A 325 5.41 -9.43 8.78
C ASP A 325 6.05 -8.17 8.15
N LEU A 326 5.27 -7.38 7.40
CA LEU A 326 5.71 -6.06 6.91
C LEU A 326 6.06 -5.10 8.05
N TYR A 327 5.35 -5.16 9.18
CA TYR A 327 5.69 -4.38 10.38
C TYR A 327 7.08 -4.77 10.89
N PHE A 328 7.35 -6.07 11.08
CA PHE A 328 8.67 -6.50 11.55
C PHE A 328 9.79 -6.19 10.55
N LEU A 329 9.49 -6.27 9.25
CA LEU A 329 10.43 -5.92 8.19
C LEU A 329 10.76 -4.42 8.16
N ILE A 330 9.74 -3.56 8.13
CA ILE A 330 9.91 -2.12 7.88
C ILE A 330 10.13 -1.36 9.18
N ARG A 331 9.31 -1.62 10.21
CA ARG A 331 9.36 -0.87 11.48
C ARG A 331 10.50 -1.33 12.37
N GLU A 332 10.68 -2.65 12.50
CA GLU A 332 11.67 -3.25 13.40
C GLU A 332 12.97 -3.64 12.66
N ASN A 333 13.02 -3.54 11.33
CA ASN A 333 14.18 -3.87 10.50
C ASN A 333 14.70 -5.32 10.69
N LYS A 334 13.81 -6.26 11.02
CA LYS A 334 14.19 -7.65 11.29
C LYS A 334 14.46 -8.43 10.00
N PRO A 335 15.56 -9.19 9.93
CA PRO A 335 15.76 -10.16 8.84
C PRO A 335 14.73 -11.28 8.92
N ALA A 336 14.48 -11.98 7.81
CA ALA A 336 13.46 -13.04 7.73
C ALA A 336 13.54 -14.10 8.84
N HIS A 337 14.74 -14.53 9.23
CA HIS A 337 14.92 -15.52 10.31
C HIS A 337 14.55 -15.04 11.72
N GLU A 338 14.34 -13.73 11.91
CA GLU A 338 13.89 -13.13 13.17
C GLU A 338 12.42 -12.68 13.13
N ARG A 339 11.74 -12.78 11.98
CA ARG A 339 10.35 -12.34 11.80
C ARG A 339 9.38 -13.46 12.23
N PRO A 340 8.50 -13.21 13.21
CA PRO A 340 7.52 -14.20 13.66
C PRO A 340 6.62 -14.71 12.53
N GLY A 341 6.32 -16.01 12.54
CA GLY A 341 5.45 -16.64 11.55
C GLY A 341 6.16 -17.06 10.26
N LEU A 342 7.43 -16.70 10.06
CA LEU A 342 8.22 -17.20 8.94
C LEU A 342 8.91 -18.53 9.28
N ILE A 343 8.73 -19.52 8.40
CA ILE A 343 9.42 -20.81 8.46
C ILE A 343 10.30 -20.95 7.23
N GLN A 344 11.58 -21.25 7.44
CA GLN A 344 12.51 -21.53 6.35
C GLN A 344 12.18 -22.87 5.70
N VAL A 345 12.16 -22.90 4.37
CA VAL A 345 11.99 -24.10 3.56
C VAL A 345 13.22 -24.27 2.69
N GLU A 346 13.87 -25.42 2.81
CA GLU A 346 15.07 -25.77 2.04
C GLU A 346 14.68 -26.43 0.71
N THR A 347 15.36 -26.06 -0.36
CA THR A 347 15.21 -26.63 -1.70
C THR A 347 16.59 -26.83 -2.35
N ASP A 348 16.66 -27.55 -3.47
CA ASP A 348 17.92 -27.74 -4.21
C ASP A 348 18.49 -26.40 -4.77
N GLU A 349 17.64 -25.38 -4.96
CA GLU A 349 18.01 -24.04 -5.43
C GLU A 349 18.38 -23.08 -4.29
N GLY A 350 18.19 -23.51 -3.04
CA GLY A 350 18.44 -22.74 -1.82
C GLY A 350 17.18 -22.52 -0.97
N PRO A 351 17.29 -21.75 0.13
CA PRO A 351 16.16 -21.55 1.03
C PRO A 351 15.23 -20.42 0.58
N TYR A 352 13.95 -20.58 0.87
CA TYR A 352 12.97 -19.50 0.91
C TYR A 352 12.20 -19.51 2.25
N TRP A 353 11.34 -18.53 2.48
CA TRP A 353 10.54 -18.43 3.70
C TRP A 353 9.07 -18.59 3.38
N ARG A 354 8.35 -19.32 4.24
CA ARG A 354 6.91 -19.49 4.14
C ARG A 354 6.23 -18.82 5.32
N LEU A 355 5.28 -17.93 5.03
CA LEU A 355 4.50 -17.23 6.04
C LEU A 355 3.35 -18.11 6.53
N GLN A 356 3.32 -18.37 7.82
CA GLN A 356 2.23 -19.10 8.47
C GLN A 356 1.03 -18.18 8.75
N PRO A 357 -0.21 -18.69 8.66
CA PRO A 357 -1.38 -17.99 9.18
C PRO A 357 -1.22 -17.60 10.65
N VAL A 358 -1.83 -16.48 11.04
CA VAL A 358 -2.02 -16.18 12.46
C VAL A 358 -3.08 -17.13 13.02
N MET A 359 -2.76 -17.85 14.10
CA MET A 359 -3.69 -18.75 14.81
C MET A 359 -4.81 -18.00 15.52
#